data_AF-A0A532ARM7-F1
#
_entry.id   AF-A0A532ARM7-F1
#
_cell.length_a   1.000
_cell.length_b   1.000
_cell.length_c   1.000
_cell.angle_alpha   90.00
_cell.angle_beta   90.00
_cell.angle_gamma   90.00
#
_symmetry.space_group_name_H-M   'P 1'
#
loop_
_entity.id
_entity.type
_entity.pdbx_description
1 polymer ?
#
loop_
_entity_poly.entity_id
_entity_poly.type
_entity_poly.pdbx_seq_one_letter_code
_entity_poly.pdbx_strand_id
1 'polypeptide(L)'
;DWEAYEGVNRKFADTVVAEARNQRPIVLVQDYHFALLPRMIRERLPEAIVITFWHIPWPNSEVYSICPWRERILEGLLGSSIVGFHTQFHANNFAESVDRFLESRIERADAAISYGGRTTLVHAYPISIGWPAELLAKLPDVDECRARLRQRFGLKADVKLCVGVERLDYTKG
;
A
#
# COMPACT_ATOMS: atom_id res chain seq x y z
N ASP A 1 -14.38 -13.50 -10.26
CA ASP A 1 -13.65 -12.46 -9.50
C ASP A 1 -12.16 -12.43 -9.76
N TRP A 2 -11.41 -13.52 -9.52
CA TRP A 2 -9.97 -13.55 -9.78
C TRP A 2 -9.57 -13.24 -11.23
N GLU A 3 -10.25 -13.83 -12.22
CA GLU A 3 -9.96 -13.55 -13.64
C GLU A 3 -10.18 -12.07 -13.99
N ALA A 4 -11.18 -11.42 -13.37
CA ALA A 4 -11.40 -9.99 -13.53
C ALA A 4 -10.28 -9.18 -12.87
N TYR A 5 -9.85 -9.57 -11.67
CA TYR A 5 -8.71 -8.96 -10.99
C TYR A 5 -7.42 -9.06 -11.82
N GLU A 6 -7.15 -10.22 -12.39
CA GLU A 6 -6.03 -10.44 -13.31
C GLU A 6 -6.18 -9.62 -14.60
N GLY A 7 -7.37 -9.59 -15.19
CA GLY A 7 -7.68 -8.82 -16.39
C GLY A 7 -7.49 -7.31 -16.19
N VAL A 8 -7.89 -6.78 -15.03
CA VAL A 8 -7.65 -5.38 -14.65
C VAL A 8 -6.16 -5.12 -14.50
N ASN A 9 -5.44 -5.96 -13.74
CA ASN A 9 -3.99 -5.83 -13.59
C ASN A 9 -3.30 -5.82 -14.96
N ARG A 10 -3.68 -6.71 -15.87
CA ARG A 10 -3.14 -6.81 -17.22
C ARG A 10 -3.39 -5.54 -18.04
N LYS A 11 -4.61 -5.02 -18.02
CA LYS A 11 -4.97 -3.77 -18.70
C LYS A 11 -4.11 -2.58 -18.23
N PHE A 12 -3.93 -2.45 -16.92
CA PHE A 12 -3.05 -1.42 -16.35
C PHE A 12 -1.60 -1.65 -16.76
N ALA A 13 -1.16 -2.90 -16.75
CA ALA A 13 0.17 -3.27 -17.16
C ALA A 13 0.42 -2.89 -18.62
N ASP A 14 -0.54 -3.11 -19.53
CA ASP A 14 -0.46 -2.72 -20.95
C ASP A 14 -0.34 -1.21 -21.11
N THR A 15 -1.12 -0.46 -20.33
CA THR A 15 -1.09 1.01 -20.35
C THR A 15 0.25 1.56 -19.87
N VAL A 16 0.78 1.03 -18.77
CA VAL A 16 2.11 1.44 -18.25
C VAL A 16 3.21 1.18 -19.27
N VAL A 17 3.17 0.04 -19.97
CA VAL A 17 4.16 -0.29 -21.00
C VAL A 17 4.04 0.64 -22.20
N ALA A 18 2.82 0.97 -22.64
CA ALA A 18 2.60 1.91 -23.74
C ALA A 18 3.09 3.33 -23.42
N GLU A 19 2.99 3.77 -22.17
CA GLU A 19 3.44 5.10 -21.71
C GLU A 19 4.94 5.18 -21.37
N ALA A 20 5.65 4.05 -21.39
CA ALA A 20 7.07 4.00 -21.03
C ALA A 20 7.92 4.79 -22.04
N ARG A 21 8.50 5.89 -21.58
CA ARG A 21 9.30 6.81 -22.42
C ARG A 21 10.75 6.35 -22.65
N ASN A 22 11.21 5.36 -21.90
CA ASN A 22 12.56 4.82 -22.00
C ASN A 22 12.58 3.36 -21.52
N GLN A 23 13.74 2.71 -21.63
CA GLN A 23 13.92 1.30 -21.26
C GLN A 23 13.92 1.06 -19.74
N ARG A 24 14.20 2.10 -18.95
CA ARG A 24 14.35 2.04 -17.49
C ARG A 24 13.41 3.01 -16.76
N PRO A 25 12.09 2.93 -16.99
CA PRO A 25 11.15 3.86 -16.36
C PRO A 25 11.05 3.57 -14.87
N ILE A 26 10.77 4.61 -14.08
CA ILE A 26 10.42 4.45 -12.67
C ILE A 26 8.90 4.35 -12.60
N VAL A 27 8.39 3.24 -12.10
CA VAL A 27 6.96 2.99 -11.96
C VAL A 27 6.62 2.79 -10.49
N LEU A 28 5.69 3.58 -9.99
CA LEU A 28 5.21 3.49 -8.61
C LEU A 28 3.81 2.89 -8.59
N VAL A 29 3.71 1.63 -8.17
CA VAL A 29 2.47 0.85 -8.02
C VAL A 29 1.91 1.07 -6.62
N GLN A 30 0.61 1.32 -6.53
CA GLN A 30 -0.06 1.72 -5.30
C GLN A 30 -1.16 0.73 -4.92
N ASP A 31 -1.01 0.17 -3.72
CA ASP A 31 -2.05 -0.57 -2.99
C ASP A 31 -2.45 -1.95 -3.53
N TYR A 32 -3.30 -2.63 -2.77
CA TYR A 32 -3.63 -4.06 -2.91
C TYR A 32 -4.32 -4.45 -4.21
N HIS A 33 -4.95 -3.51 -4.91
CA HIS A 33 -5.65 -3.76 -6.18
C HIS A 33 -4.70 -4.19 -7.31
N PHE A 34 -3.41 -3.86 -7.17
CA PHE A 34 -2.41 -4.03 -8.22
C PHE A 34 -1.30 -5.00 -7.84
N ALA A 35 -1.59 -6.03 -7.04
CA ALA A 35 -0.55 -6.95 -6.56
C ALA A 35 0.13 -7.75 -7.69
N LEU A 36 -0.53 -7.96 -8.83
CA LEU A 36 0.04 -8.70 -9.98
C LEU A 36 0.78 -7.80 -10.97
N LEU A 37 0.45 -6.51 -10.95
CA LEU A 37 0.97 -5.51 -11.86
C LEU A 37 2.51 -5.44 -11.92
N PRO A 38 3.27 -5.52 -10.80
CA PRO A 38 4.72 -5.39 -10.85
C PRO A 38 5.38 -6.46 -11.70
N ARG A 39 4.96 -7.73 -11.54
CA ARG A 39 5.47 -8.84 -12.36
C ARG A 39 5.11 -8.66 -13.83
N MET A 40 3.85 -8.30 -14.12
CA MET A 40 3.40 -8.08 -15.50
C MET A 40 4.16 -6.93 -16.19
N ILE A 41 4.47 -5.85 -15.47
CA ILE A 41 5.33 -4.77 -15.99
C ILE A 41 6.73 -5.33 -16.24
N ARG A 42 7.29 -6.06 -15.27
CA ARG A 42 8.66 -6.57 -15.33
C ARG A 42 8.91 -7.52 -16.49
N GLU A 43 7.93 -8.37 -16.82
CA GLU A 43 8.01 -9.30 -17.95
C GLU A 43 8.16 -8.57 -19.29
N ARG A 44 7.59 -7.36 -19.42
CA ARG A 44 7.60 -6.56 -20.67
C ARG A 44 8.64 -5.44 -20.67
N LEU A 45 9.01 -4.95 -19.49
CA LEU A 45 10.05 -3.93 -19.26
C LEU A 45 11.04 -4.44 -18.19
N PRO A 46 11.99 -5.32 -18.57
CA PRO A 46 12.87 -5.99 -17.62
C PRO A 46 13.72 -5.04 -16.76
N GLU A 47 14.12 -3.90 -17.32
CA GLU A 47 14.97 -2.91 -16.67
C GLU A 47 14.20 -1.89 -15.80
N ALA A 48 12.86 -1.82 -15.92
CA ALA A 48 12.05 -0.84 -15.19
C ALA A 48 12.33 -0.84 -13.68
N ILE A 49 12.38 0.31 -13.03
CA ILE A 49 12.45 0.37 -11.57
C ILE A 49 11.02 0.39 -11.06
N VAL A 50 10.51 -0.78 -10.68
CA VAL A 50 9.14 -0.92 -10.17
C VAL A 50 9.15 -0.85 -8.64
N ILE A 51 8.46 0.12 -8.08
CA ILE A 51 8.30 0.31 -6.64
C ILE A 51 6.84 0.06 -6.32
N THR A 52 6.55 -0.84 -5.40
CA THR A 52 5.19 -1.11 -4.92
C THR A 52 5.06 -0.62 -3.49
N PHE A 53 3.99 0.11 -3.18
CA PHE A 53 3.68 0.50 -1.81
C PHE A 53 2.33 -0.06 -1.38
N TRP A 54 2.32 -0.79 -0.26
CA TRP A 54 1.15 -1.50 0.27
C TRP A 54 0.57 -0.75 1.47
N HIS A 55 -0.64 -0.18 1.30
CA HIS A 55 -1.21 0.77 2.27
C HIS A 55 -2.03 0.10 3.38
N ILE A 56 -2.54 -1.12 3.15
CA ILE A 56 -3.28 -1.85 4.17
C ILE A 56 -2.33 -2.70 5.03
N PRO A 57 -2.72 -3.10 6.25
CA PRO A 57 -1.91 -4.03 7.03
C PRO A 57 -1.63 -5.33 6.26
N TRP A 58 -0.38 -5.80 6.29
CA TRP A 58 -0.04 -7.13 5.78
C TRP A 58 -0.31 -8.18 6.88
N PRO A 59 -1.15 -9.20 6.61
CA PRO A 59 -1.50 -10.21 7.61
C PRO A 59 -0.31 -11.10 7.97
N ASN A 60 -0.39 -11.80 9.10
CA ASN A 60 0.58 -12.86 9.39
C ASN A 60 0.45 -14.02 8.39
N SER A 61 1.46 -14.89 8.31
CA SER A 61 1.51 -15.97 7.32
C SER A 61 0.38 -17.00 7.47
N GLU A 62 -0.18 -17.17 8.67
CA GLU A 62 -1.31 -18.09 8.92
C GLU A 62 -2.61 -17.56 8.32
N VAL A 63 -2.95 -16.29 8.57
CA VAL A 63 -4.13 -15.66 7.98
C VAL A 63 -3.96 -15.55 6.46
N TYR A 64 -2.76 -15.20 6.01
CA TYR A 64 -2.46 -15.13 4.57
C TYR A 64 -2.62 -16.49 3.87
N SER A 65 -2.37 -17.60 4.57
CA SER A 65 -2.47 -18.95 4.02
C SER A 65 -3.88 -19.29 3.50
N ILE A 66 -4.92 -18.63 4.02
CA ILE A 66 -6.32 -18.84 3.63
C ILE A 66 -6.57 -18.41 2.18
N CYS A 67 -5.79 -17.46 1.66
CA CYS A 67 -5.95 -16.96 0.30
C CYS A 67 -5.59 -18.06 -0.73
N PRO A 68 -6.51 -18.45 -1.63
CA PRO A 68 -6.23 -19.49 -2.63
C PRO A 68 -5.23 -19.04 -3.70
N TRP A 69 -5.08 -17.73 -3.92
CA TRP A 69 -4.15 -17.15 -4.91
C TRP A 69 -2.88 -16.58 -4.27
N ARG A 70 -2.57 -16.98 -3.03
CA ARG A 70 -1.44 -16.47 -2.22
C ARG A 70 -0.11 -16.45 -2.98
N GLU A 71 0.24 -17.52 -3.69
CA GLU A 71 1.48 -17.63 -4.45
C GLU A 71 1.51 -16.64 -5.60
N ARG A 72 0.42 -16.54 -6.37
CA ARG A 72 0.29 -15.59 -7.49
C ARG A 72 0.45 -14.14 -7.04
N ILE A 73 -0.12 -13.79 -5.89
CA ILE A 73 -0.01 -12.45 -5.32
C ILE A 73 1.44 -12.18 -4.88
N LEU A 74 2.09 -13.13 -4.20
CA LEU A 74 3.49 -12.97 -3.79
C LEU A 74 4.43 -12.86 -5.00
N GLU A 75 4.29 -13.74 -5.99
CA GLU A 75 5.01 -13.67 -7.27
C GLU A 75 4.79 -12.32 -7.97
N GLY A 76 3.55 -11.83 -7.95
CA GLY A 76 3.17 -10.53 -8.48
C GLY A 76 3.97 -9.39 -7.83
N LEU A 77 3.98 -9.35 -6.50
CA LEU A 77 4.66 -8.33 -5.71
C LEU A 77 6.19 -8.41 -5.84
N LEU A 78 6.76 -9.62 -5.91
CA LEU A 78 8.19 -9.86 -6.14
C LEU A 78 8.67 -9.47 -7.55
N GLY A 79 7.77 -9.06 -8.45
CA GLY A 79 8.16 -8.35 -9.68
C GLY A 79 8.72 -6.94 -9.44
N SER A 80 8.56 -6.42 -8.22
CA SER A 80 9.04 -5.10 -7.80
C SER A 80 10.55 -5.12 -7.53
N SER A 81 11.20 -3.99 -7.78
CA SER A 81 12.53 -3.69 -7.24
C SER A 81 12.46 -3.41 -5.73
N ILE A 82 11.41 -2.72 -5.29
CA ILE A 82 11.17 -2.39 -3.88
C ILE A 82 9.70 -2.63 -3.55
N VAL A 83 9.41 -3.27 -2.42
CA VAL A 83 8.09 -3.32 -1.80
C VAL A 83 8.14 -2.56 -0.48
N GLY A 84 7.28 -1.56 -0.35
CA GLY A 84 7.17 -0.69 0.82
C GLY A 84 5.91 -1.00 1.63
N PHE A 85 6.03 -0.95 2.95
CA PHE A 85 4.94 -1.10 3.92
C PHE A 85 4.94 0.06 4.92
N HIS A 86 3.83 0.27 5.64
CA HIS A 86 3.81 1.31 6.68
C HIS A 86 4.70 1.02 7.90
N THR A 87 4.86 -0.25 8.27
CA THR A 87 5.55 -0.66 9.50
C THR A 87 6.52 -1.78 9.25
N GLN A 88 7.56 -1.89 10.09
CA GLN A 88 8.50 -3.00 10.03
C GLN A 88 7.82 -4.34 10.30
N PHE A 89 6.76 -4.35 11.11
CA PHE A 89 5.97 -5.53 11.39
C PHE A 89 5.34 -6.11 10.12
N HIS A 90 4.72 -5.27 9.27
CA HIS A 90 4.13 -5.74 8.01
C HIS A 90 5.20 -6.19 7.00
N ALA A 91 6.35 -5.50 6.95
CA ALA A 91 7.49 -5.93 6.14
C ALA A 91 8.00 -7.32 6.54
N ASN A 92 8.11 -7.58 7.85
CA ASN A 92 8.50 -8.89 8.37
C ASN A 92 7.46 -9.97 8.03
N ASN A 93 6.17 -9.69 8.24
CA ASN A 93 5.10 -10.65 7.92
C ASN A 93 5.08 -10.98 6.42
N PHE A 94 5.37 -10.00 5.55
CA PHE A 94 5.49 -10.23 4.11
C PHE A 94 6.66 -11.17 3.80
N ALA A 95 7.85 -10.90 4.36
CA ALA A 95 9.01 -11.77 4.19
C ALA A 95 8.71 -13.20 4.69
N GLU A 96 8.06 -13.36 5.83
CA GLU A 96 7.64 -14.68 6.35
C GLU A 96 6.61 -15.37 5.45
N SER A 97 5.69 -14.61 4.85
CA SER A 97 4.73 -15.15 3.88
C SER A 97 5.45 -15.65 2.63
N VAL A 98 6.45 -14.91 2.15
CA VAL A 98 7.28 -15.31 1.01
C VAL A 98 8.10 -16.56 1.34
N ASP A 99 8.78 -16.59 2.50
CA ASP A 99 9.57 -17.73 2.98
C ASP A 99 8.74 -19.02 3.02
N ARG A 100 7.49 -18.90 3.48
CA ARG A 100 6.61 -20.04 3.72
C ARG A 100 6.00 -20.61 2.46
N PHE A 101 5.68 -19.76 1.47
CA PHE A 101 4.89 -20.16 0.31
C PHE A 101 5.67 -20.19 -1.01
N LEU A 102 6.86 -19.60 -1.06
CA LEU A 102 7.71 -19.59 -2.24
C LEU A 102 9.12 -20.06 -1.91
N GLU A 103 9.69 -20.88 -2.78
CA GLU A 103 11.12 -21.21 -2.72
C GLU A 103 11.94 -19.97 -3.07
N SER A 104 12.35 -19.24 -2.03
CA SER A 104 13.03 -17.96 -2.14
C SER A 104 14.19 -17.90 -1.14
N ARG A 105 15.13 -16.99 -1.38
CA ARG A 105 16.23 -16.71 -0.46
C ARG A 105 15.98 -15.37 0.20
N ILE A 106 15.91 -15.35 1.52
CA ILE A 106 15.69 -14.12 2.29
C ILE A 106 16.98 -13.70 2.98
N GLU A 107 17.46 -12.51 2.62
CA GLU A 107 18.64 -11.88 3.19
C GLU A 107 18.18 -10.77 4.15
N ARG A 108 17.93 -11.16 5.40
CA ARG A 108 17.35 -10.28 6.43
C ARG A 108 18.21 -9.06 6.74
N ALA A 109 19.54 -9.18 6.64
CA ALA A 109 20.48 -8.08 6.88
C ALA A 109 20.29 -6.93 5.88
N ASP A 110 20.01 -7.26 4.62
CA ASP A 110 19.83 -6.31 3.53
C ASP A 110 18.35 -6.02 3.24
N ALA A 111 17.45 -6.59 4.06
CA ALA A 111 16.01 -6.58 3.85
C ALA A 111 15.62 -6.97 2.41
N ALA A 112 16.28 -8.00 1.89
CA ALA A 112 16.18 -8.40 0.50
C ALA A 112 15.60 -9.82 0.35
N ILE A 113 14.79 -10.01 -0.68
CA ILE A 113 14.23 -11.30 -1.07
C ILE A 113 14.66 -11.60 -2.49
N SER A 114 15.33 -12.73 -2.69
CA SER A 114 15.68 -13.24 -4.01
C SER A 114 14.74 -14.36 -4.45
N TYR A 115 14.10 -14.17 -5.60
CA TYR A 115 13.17 -15.12 -6.19
C TYR A 115 13.28 -15.07 -7.72
N GLY A 116 13.32 -16.24 -8.38
CA GLY A 116 13.41 -16.31 -9.84
C GLY A 116 14.63 -15.58 -10.44
N GLY A 117 15.77 -15.56 -9.73
CA GLY A 117 16.99 -14.88 -10.16
C GLY A 117 16.97 -13.35 -10.04
N ARG A 118 15.95 -12.79 -9.38
CA ARG A 118 15.81 -11.34 -9.13
C ARG A 118 15.75 -11.07 -7.64
N THR A 119 16.17 -9.87 -7.25
CA THR A 119 16.15 -9.41 -5.86
C THR A 119 15.17 -8.24 -5.71
N THR A 120 14.34 -8.32 -4.68
CA THR A 120 13.37 -7.31 -4.28
C THR A 120 13.72 -6.84 -2.87
N LEU A 121 13.85 -5.52 -2.67
CA LEU A 121 14.04 -4.94 -1.35
C LEU A 121 12.69 -4.74 -0.66
N VAL A 122 12.63 -4.97 0.65
CA VAL A 122 11.41 -4.90 1.46
C VAL A 122 11.63 -3.99 2.65
N HIS A 123 10.95 -2.84 2.66
CA HIS A 123 11.20 -1.80 3.66
C HIS A 123 9.92 -1.20 4.25
N ALA A 124 10.07 -0.62 5.44
CA ALA A 124 9.03 0.18 6.07
C ALA A 124 9.21 1.66 5.74
N TYR A 125 8.18 2.27 5.14
CA TYR A 125 8.06 3.71 4.94
C TYR A 125 6.71 4.19 5.52
N PRO A 126 6.69 4.77 6.74
CA PRO A 126 5.45 5.30 7.31
C PRO A 126 4.98 6.49 6.46
N ILE A 127 3.75 6.42 5.95
CA ILE A 127 3.17 7.53 5.19
C ILE A 127 2.78 8.65 6.15
N SER A 128 2.87 9.89 5.68
CA SER A 128 2.44 11.06 6.43
C SER A 128 1.65 11.99 5.52
N ILE A 129 1.02 12.99 6.12
CA ILE A 129 0.33 14.05 5.39
C ILE A 129 1.31 15.18 5.09
N GLY A 130 1.16 15.83 3.94
CA GLY A 130 1.73 17.15 3.75
C GLY A 130 1.02 18.12 4.69
N TRP A 131 1.75 18.84 5.54
CA TRP A 131 1.14 19.77 6.50
C TRP A 131 0.46 20.93 5.75
N PRO A 132 -0.87 21.07 5.81
CA PRO A 132 -1.61 21.95 4.91
C PRO A 132 -1.74 23.37 5.49
N ALA A 133 -0.60 24.04 5.72
CA ALA A 133 -0.56 25.34 6.39
C ALA A 133 -1.45 26.41 5.71
N GLU A 134 -1.44 26.47 4.38
CA GLU A 134 -2.26 27.43 3.62
C GLU A 134 -3.76 27.17 3.74
N LEU A 135 -4.18 25.91 3.84
CA LEU A 135 -5.58 25.55 4.04
C LEU A 135 -6.00 25.95 5.44
N LEU A 136 -5.19 25.61 6.45
CA LEU A 136 -5.45 25.94 7.84
C LEU A 136 -5.57 27.45 8.06
N ALA A 137 -4.74 28.26 7.39
CA ALA A 137 -4.80 29.72 7.47
C ALA A 137 -6.10 30.32 6.89
N LYS A 138 -6.83 29.59 6.05
CA LYS A 138 -8.11 30.01 5.46
C LYS A 138 -9.32 29.52 6.24
N LEU A 139 -9.13 28.67 7.24
CA LEU A 139 -10.23 28.16 8.06
C LEU A 139 -10.71 29.23 9.03
N PRO A 140 -12.01 29.23 9.41
CA PRO A 140 -12.52 30.12 10.45
C PRO A 140 -11.84 29.83 11.78
N ASP A 141 -11.87 30.82 12.67
CA ASP A 141 -11.28 30.69 13.99
C ASP A 141 -11.86 29.49 14.76
N VAL A 142 -10.99 28.81 15.52
CA VAL A 142 -11.36 27.58 16.23
C VAL A 142 -12.42 27.84 17.29
N ASP A 143 -12.37 28.98 17.98
CA ASP A 143 -13.35 29.32 19.01
C ASP A 143 -14.69 29.73 18.39
N GLU A 144 -14.67 30.43 17.26
CA GLU A 144 -15.88 30.71 16.48
C GLU A 144 -16.55 29.41 16.00
N CYS A 145 -15.77 28.49 15.43
CA CYS A 145 -16.27 27.17 15.01
C CYS A 145 -16.91 26.41 16.18
N ARG A 146 -16.26 26.42 17.36
CA ARG A 146 -16.75 25.75 18.57
C ARG A 146 -18.05 26.39 19.08
N ALA A 147 -18.13 27.72 19.12
CA ALA A 147 -19.33 28.45 19.53
C ALA A 147 -20.52 28.14 18.61
N ARG A 148 -20.29 28.17 17.29
CA ARG A 148 -21.30 27.84 16.28
C ARG A 148 -21.82 26.41 16.43
N LEU A 149 -20.93 25.44 16.68
CA LEU A 149 -21.30 24.04 16.89
C LEU A 149 -22.15 23.87 18.16
N ARG A 150 -21.73 24.49 19.27
CA ARG A 150 -22.48 24.45 20.53
C ARG A 150 -23.86 25.07 20.40
N GLN A 151 -23.96 26.24 19.76
CA GLN A 151 -25.23 26.91 19.52
C GLN A 151 -26.16 26.05 18.65
N ARG A 152 -25.65 25.50 17.54
CA ARG A 152 -26.43 24.67 16.61
C ARG A 152 -27.05 23.45 17.26
N PHE A 153 -26.35 22.82 18.21
CA PHE A 153 -26.80 21.60 18.89
C PHE A 153 -27.27 21.84 20.34
N GLY A 154 -27.40 23.10 20.77
CA GLY A 154 -27.87 23.44 22.13
C GLY A 154 -26.97 22.92 23.26
N LEU A 155 -25.66 22.81 23.03
CA LEU A 155 -24.71 22.19 23.97
C LEU A 155 -24.21 23.20 25.01
N LYS A 156 -24.32 22.86 26.30
CA LYS A 156 -23.76 23.64 27.41
C LYS A 156 -22.24 23.69 27.36
N ALA A 157 -21.63 24.73 27.92
CA ALA A 157 -20.19 24.97 27.85
C ALA A 157 -19.32 23.88 28.49
N ASP A 158 -19.84 23.22 29.53
CA ASP A 158 -19.18 22.13 30.28
C ASP A 158 -19.20 20.78 29.56
N VAL A 159 -20.07 20.62 28.54
CA VAL A 159 -20.12 19.40 27.72
C VAL A 159 -18.82 19.25 26.91
N LYS A 160 -18.21 18.07 27.01
CA LYS A 160 -17.05 17.66 26.21
C LYS A 160 -17.50 17.25 24.80
N LEU A 161 -16.76 17.71 23.79
CA LEU A 161 -16.99 17.35 22.40
C LEU A 161 -15.96 16.29 21.99
N CYS A 162 -16.44 15.14 21.52
CA CYS A 162 -15.61 14.11 20.90
C CYS A 162 -15.87 14.13 19.40
N VAL A 163 -14.82 14.18 18.58
CA VAL A 163 -14.91 14.18 17.12
C VAL A 163 -14.13 12.99 16.60
N GLY A 164 -14.83 12.07 15.92
CA GLY A 164 -14.23 11.03 15.11
C GLY A 164 -14.51 11.32 13.64
N VAL A 165 -13.49 11.23 12.79
CA VAL A 165 -13.62 11.38 11.34
C VAL A 165 -13.06 10.13 10.71
N GLU A 166 -13.94 9.21 10.34
CA GLU A 166 -13.57 7.91 9.79
C GLU A 166 -14.49 7.57 8.61
N ARG A 167 -14.00 6.69 7.74
CA ARG A 167 -14.86 6.03 6.76
C ARG A 167 -15.77 5.07 7.50
N LEU A 168 -17.00 4.90 7.04
CA LEU A 168 -17.90 3.88 7.57
C LEU A 168 -17.44 2.49 7.10
N ASP A 169 -16.48 1.93 7.82
CA ASP A 169 -15.78 0.68 7.50
C ASP A 169 -15.57 -0.11 8.81
N TYR A 170 -15.81 -1.42 8.77
CA TYR A 170 -15.73 -2.30 9.95
C TYR A 170 -14.33 -2.35 10.58
N THR A 171 -13.31 -1.92 9.84
CA THR A 171 -11.94 -1.79 10.36
C THR A 171 -11.73 -0.59 11.28
N LYS A 172 -12.74 0.30 11.42
CA LYS A 172 -12.64 1.59 12.11
C LYS A 172 -13.33 1.64 13.49
N GLY A 173 -13.91 0.52 13.94
CA GLY A 173 -14.65 0.41 15.21
C GLY A 173 -16.12 0.76 15.04
#